data_AF-A0A178K2X7-F1
#
_entry.id   AF-A0A178K2X7-F1
#
_cell.length_a   1.000
_cell.length_b   1.000
_cell.length_c   1.000
_cell.angle_alpha   90.00
_cell.angle_beta   90.00
_cell.angle_gamma   90.00
#
_symmetry.space_group_name_H-M   'P 1'
#
loop_
_entity.id
_entity.type
_entity.pdbx_description
1 polymer ?
#
loop_
_entity_poly.entity_id
_entity_poly.type
_entity_poly.pdbx_seq_one_letter_code
_entity_poly.pdbx_strand_id
1 'polypeptide(L)'
;MNIEYFKKFEKELSAGLKKQAANSVQLFINSFKSEDEIRSWVWEYLPKLEKNTHCCIRHELFVNLVYPTLKKGFEVGHYDSTLWLGKLAQNIYQTKGVFEELVHWLKWVFTVSAMS
;
A
#
# COMPACT_ATOMS: atom_id res chain seq x y z
N MET A 1 -10.79 11.02 -6.38
CA MET A 1 -10.12 11.11 -5.07
C MET A 1 -10.53 12.40 -4.37
N ASN A 2 -11.17 12.28 -3.21
CA ASN A 2 -11.45 13.40 -2.34
C ASN A 2 -10.38 13.49 -1.25
N ILE A 3 -9.41 14.39 -1.43
CA ILE A 3 -8.26 14.55 -0.52
C ILE A 3 -8.66 15.03 0.88
N GLU A 4 -9.84 15.65 1.04
CA GLU A 4 -10.30 16.12 2.35
C GLU A 4 -10.59 14.97 3.31
N TYR A 5 -11.00 13.80 2.80
CA TYR A 5 -11.12 12.60 3.63
C TYR A 5 -9.76 12.11 4.13
N PHE A 6 -8.70 12.24 3.32
CA PHE A 6 -7.35 11.89 3.73
C PHE A 6 -6.81 12.84 4.80
N LYS A 7 -6.96 14.16 4.60
CA LYS A 7 -6.56 15.16 5.60
C LYS A 7 -7.31 14.98 6.93
N LYS A 8 -8.60 14.64 6.85
CA LYS A 8 -9.41 14.33 8.03
C LYS A 8 -8.91 13.08 8.74
N PHE A 9 -8.61 12.03 7.99
CA PHE A 9 -7.98 10.82 8.51
C PHE A 9 -6.65 11.14 9.24
N GLU A 10 -5.76 11.94 8.64
CA GLU A 10 -4.48 12.31 9.28
C GLU A 10 -4.69 13.07 10.60
N LYS A 11 -5.64 14.01 10.62
CA LYS A 11 -6.01 14.73 11.85
C LYS A 11 -6.54 13.80 12.93
N GLU A 12 -7.49 12.93 12.59
CA GLU A 12 -8.09 11.97 13.53
C GLU A 12 -7.07 10.95 14.04
N LEU A 13 -6.13 10.54 13.18
CA LEU A 13 -5.03 9.66 13.56
C LEU A 13 -4.10 10.35 14.58
N SER A 14 -3.72 11.61 14.32
CA SER A 14 -2.89 12.40 15.24
C SER A 14 -3.58 12.67 16.59
N ALA A 15 -4.92 12.73 16.60
CA ALA A 15 -5.73 12.89 17.80
C ALA A 15 -6.03 11.55 18.54
N GLY A 16 -5.54 10.41 18.03
CA GLY A 16 -5.80 9.10 18.62
C GLY A 16 -7.22 8.56 18.43
N LEU A 17 -8.02 9.18 17.54
CA LEU A 17 -9.43 8.87 17.30
C LEU A 17 -9.59 7.67 16.33
N LYS A 18 -9.16 6.49 16.77
CA LYS A 18 -9.02 5.28 15.92
C LYS A 18 -10.26 4.93 15.09
N LYS A 19 -11.46 4.99 15.67
CA LYS A 19 -12.74 4.69 14.98
C LYS A 19 -13.08 5.71 13.90
N GLN A 20 -12.89 7.00 14.20
CA GLN A 20 -13.19 8.06 13.24
C GLN A 20 -12.19 8.01 12.08
N ALA A 21 -10.91 7.83 12.41
CA ALA A 21 -9.85 7.66 11.42
C ALA A 21 -10.10 6.43 10.52
N ALA A 22 -10.70 5.35 11.05
CA ALA A 22 -11.12 4.19 10.24
C ALA A 22 -12.23 4.56 9.23
N ASN A 23 -13.21 5.33 9.66
CA ASN A 23 -14.29 5.78 8.78
C ASN A 23 -13.76 6.74 7.71
N SER A 24 -12.93 7.71 8.09
CA SER A 24 -12.34 8.68 7.17
C SER A 24 -11.43 8.02 6.14
N VAL A 25 -10.64 7.02 6.55
CA VAL A 25 -9.79 6.28 5.60
C VAL A 25 -10.62 5.42 4.64
N GLN A 26 -11.73 4.84 5.10
CA GLN A 26 -12.64 4.10 4.22
C GLN A 26 -13.33 5.02 3.22
N LEU A 27 -13.80 6.19 3.65
CA LEU A 27 -14.38 7.21 2.76
C LEU A 27 -13.34 7.69 1.74
N PHE A 28 -12.09 7.83 2.15
CA PHE A 28 -11.00 8.17 1.26
C PHE A 28 -10.77 7.10 0.19
N ILE A 29 -10.64 5.82 0.59
CA ILE A 29 -10.51 4.68 -0.33
C ILE A 29 -11.68 4.62 -1.32
N ASN A 30 -12.91 4.81 -0.85
CA ASN A 30 -14.11 4.77 -1.69
C ASN A 30 -14.24 5.99 -2.62
N SER A 31 -13.42 7.04 -2.43
CA SER A 31 -13.48 8.27 -3.23
C SER A 31 -12.68 8.22 -4.53
N PHE A 32 -11.88 7.17 -4.73
CA PHE A 32 -11.13 6.96 -5.96
C PHE A 32 -12.06 6.51 -7.09
N LYS A 33 -11.86 7.06 -8.29
CA LYS A 33 -12.70 6.78 -9.47
C LYS A 33 -12.03 5.86 -10.48
N SER A 34 -10.70 5.70 -10.42
CA SER A 34 -9.94 4.89 -11.35
C SER A 34 -8.64 4.37 -10.74
N GLU A 35 -8.09 3.32 -11.34
CA GLU A 35 -6.78 2.78 -10.97
C GLU A 35 -5.64 3.76 -11.23
N ASP A 36 -5.72 4.57 -12.29
CA ASP A 36 -4.71 5.60 -12.57
C ASP A 36 -4.67 6.67 -11.47
N GLU A 37 -5.83 7.04 -10.94
CA GLU A 37 -5.93 7.99 -9.82
C GLU A 37 -5.31 7.40 -8.55
N ILE A 38 -5.56 6.11 -8.27
CA ILE A 38 -4.93 5.39 -7.15
C ILE A 38 -3.42 5.35 -7.33
N ARG A 39 -2.94 4.94 -8.52
CA ARG A 39 -1.51 4.84 -8.83
C ARG A 39 -0.81 6.17 -8.63
N SER A 40 -1.36 7.24 -9.18
CA SER A 40 -0.80 8.58 -9.06
C SER A 40 -0.69 9.01 -7.60
N TRP A 41 -1.76 8.81 -6.82
CA TRP A 41 -1.74 9.14 -5.40
C TRP A 41 -0.75 8.29 -4.58
N VAL A 42 -0.67 6.99 -4.83
CA VAL A 42 0.27 6.09 -4.13
C VAL A 42 1.71 6.56 -4.35
N TRP A 43 2.10 6.87 -5.60
CA TRP A 43 3.44 7.35 -5.91
C TRP A 43 3.75 8.74 -5.33
N GLU A 44 2.75 9.61 -5.17
CA GLU A 44 2.91 10.86 -4.44
C GLU A 44 2.98 10.67 -2.91
N TYR A 45 2.33 9.62 -2.39
CA TYR A 45 2.25 9.34 -0.96
C TYR A 45 3.52 8.66 -0.43
N LEU A 46 4.05 7.67 -1.16
CA LEU A 46 5.17 6.85 -0.72
C LEU A 46 6.39 7.68 -0.26
N PRO A 47 6.91 8.67 -1.02
CA PRO A 47 8.07 9.46 -0.59
C PRO A 47 7.84 10.25 0.71
N LYS A 48 6.59 10.53 1.10
CA LYS A 48 6.27 11.21 2.36
C LYS A 48 6.53 10.31 3.57
N LEU A 49 6.49 8.99 3.39
CA LEU A 49 6.76 8.00 4.43
C LEU A 49 8.25 7.93 4.79
N GLU A 50 9.16 8.17 3.84
CA GLU A 50 10.62 8.14 4.10
C GLU A 50 11.06 9.11 5.18
N LYS A 51 10.29 10.18 5.42
CA LYS A 51 10.56 11.17 6.46
C LYS A 51 10.23 10.67 7.87
N ASN A 52 9.62 9.49 8.01
CA ASN A 52 9.11 8.97 9.26
C ASN A 52 9.77 7.61 9.56
N THR A 53 10.68 7.55 10.53
CA THR A 53 11.54 6.38 10.83
C THR A 53 10.78 5.09 11.16
N HIS A 54 9.48 5.19 11.46
CA HIS A 54 8.57 4.07 11.69
C HIS A 54 7.47 4.03 10.62
N CYS A 55 7.86 3.76 9.37
CA CYS A 55 7.01 3.68 8.17
C CYS A 55 5.92 2.58 8.23
N CYS A 56 5.06 2.58 9.24
CA CYS A 56 3.93 1.67 9.29
C CYS A 56 2.73 2.36 8.64
N ILE A 57 2.42 1.96 7.41
CA ILE A 57 1.20 2.39 6.73
C ILE A 57 0.02 1.73 7.44
N ARG A 58 -1.06 2.49 7.64
CA ARG A 58 -2.30 1.95 8.17
C ARG A 58 -2.82 0.81 7.27
N HIS A 59 -3.24 -0.30 7.87
CA HIS A 59 -3.59 -1.54 7.17
C HIS A 59 -4.62 -1.33 6.03
N GLU A 60 -5.65 -0.52 6.26
CA GLU A 60 -6.68 -0.23 5.26
C GLU A 60 -6.10 0.43 4.00
N LEU A 61 -5.18 1.40 4.14
CA LEU A 61 -4.49 2.02 3.01
C LEU A 61 -3.53 1.05 2.33
N PHE A 62 -2.84 0.25 3.13
CA PHE A 62 -1.86 -0.70 2.63
C PHE A 62 -2.52 -1.74 1.72
N VAL A 63 -3.56 -2.41 2.20
CA VAL A 63 -4.22 -3.51 1.46
C VAL A 63 -5.00 -3.01 0.25
N ASN A 64 -5.71 -1.88 0.38
CA ASN A 64 -6.63 -1.46 -0.68
C ASN A 64 -5.96 -0.61 -1.77
N LEU A 65 -4.88 0.11 -1.46
CA LEU A 65 -4.29 1.07 -2.38
C LEU A 65 -2.81 0.76 -2.67
N VAL A 66 -1.99 0.68 -1.62
CA VAL A 66 -0.52 0.63 -1.77
C VAL A 66 -0.07 -0.72 -2.31
N TYR A 67 -0.43 -1.82 -1.66
CA TYR A 67 -0.02 -3.16 -2.05
C TYR A 67 -0.47 -3.52 -3.47
N PRO A 68 -1.74 -3.34 -3.90
CA PRO A 68 -2.15 -3.64 -5.27
C PRO A 68 -1.37 -2.84 -6.32
N THR A 69 -1.08 -1.56 -6.04
CA THR A 69 -0.30 -0.71 -6.94
C THR A 69 1.15 -1.20 -7.07
N LEU A 70 1.77 -1.54 -5.95
CA LEU A 70 3.14 -2.05 -5.92
C LEU A 70 3.24 -3.45 -6.54
N LYS A 71 2.27 -4.33 -6.27
CA LYS A 71 2.20 -5.68 -6.82
C LYS A 71 2.12 -5.66 -8.34
N LYS A 72 1.22 -4.85 -8.92
CA LYS A 72 1.12 -4.69 -10.38
C LYS A 72 2.44 -4.21 -10.99
N GLY A 73 3.12 -3.26 -10.33
CA GLY A 73 4.44 -2.80 -10.77
C GLY A 73 5.51 -3.89 -10.68
N PHE A 74 5.50 -4.68 -9.61
CA PHE A 74 6.41 -5.82 -9.44
C PHE A 74 6.21 -6.89 -10.52
N GLU A 75 4.96 -7.23 -10.84
CA GLU A 75 4.61 -8.21 -11.88
C GLU A 75 5.15 -7.83 -13.27
N VAL A 76 5.29 -6.52 -13.56
CA VAL A 76 5.86 -6.02 -14.83
C VAL A 76 7.35 -5.66 -14.73
N GLY A 77 8.01 -5.98 -13.61
CA GLY A 77 9.44 -5.73 -13.42
C GLY A 77 9.82 -4.28 -13.11
N HIS A 78 8.89 -3.46 -12.63
CA HIS A 78 9.15 -2.06 -12.27
C HIS A 78 10.03 -1.98 -11.01
N TYR A 79 11.25 -1.46 -11.17
CA TYR A 79 12.26 -1.42 -10.11
C TYR A 79 11.77 -0.74 -8.83
N ASP A 80 11.16 0.45 -8.94
CA ASP A 80 10.73 1.20 -7.76
C ASP A 80 9.65 0.45 -6.97
N SER A 81 8.81 -0.32 -7.66
CA SER A 81 7.76 -1.11 -7.01
C SER A 81 8.37 -2.20 -6.13
N THR A 82 9.39 -2.89 -6.64
CA THR A 82 10.18 -3.87 -5.88
C THR A 82 10.87 -3.24 -4.68
N LEU A 83 11.48 -2.06 -4.87
CA LEU A 83 12.15 -1.32 -3.79
C LEU A 83 11.17 -0.96 -2.66
N TRP A 84 9.99 -0.45 -3.02
CA TRP A 84 8.96 -0.08 -2.04
C TRP A 84 8.34 -1.27 -1.34
N LEU A 85 8.15 -2.40 -2.01
CA LEU A 85 7.74 -3.64 -1.35
C LEU A 85 8.76 -4.08 -0.28
N GLY A 86 10.06 -3.97 -0.59
CA GLY A 86 11.14 -4.24 0.38
C GLY A 86 11.09 -3.29 1.58
N LYS A 87 10.92 -1.99 1.35
CA LYS A 87 10.78 -0.99 2.43
C LYS A 87 9.55 -1.23 3.30
N LEU A 88 8.46 -1.74 2.72
CA LEU A 88 7.21 -2.04 3.41
C LEU A 88 7.09 -3.50 3.86
N ALA A 89 8.21 -4.23 3.96
CA ALA A 89 8.21 -5.63 4.40
C ALA A 89 7.50 -5.82 5.75
N GLN A 90 7.65 -4.89 6.70
CA GLN A 90 6.94 -4.98 7.99
C GLN A 90 5.41 -4.95 7.82
N ASN A 91 4.89 -4.10 6.92
CA ASN A 91 3.47 -4.04 6.61
C ASN A 91 2.97 -5.33 5.94
N ILE A 92 3.80 -5.94 5.09
CA ILE A 92 3.53 -7.24 4.46
C ILE A 92 3.44 -8.33 5.54
N TYR A 93 4.42 -8.42 6.43
CA TYR A 93 4.44 -9.42 7.50
C TYR A 93 3.28 -9.28 8.49
N GLN A 94 2.89 -8.04 8.81
CA GLN A 94 1.79 -7.78 9.74
C GLN A 94 0.41 -8.02 9.13
N THR A 95 0.32 -8.08 7.80
CA THR A 95 -0.94 -8.31 7.10
C THR A 95 -1.12 -9.79 6.75
N LYS A 96 -1.97 -10.48 7.53
CA LYS A 96 -2.37 -11.88 7.24
C LYS A 96 -2.92 -11.99 5.81
N GLY A 97 -2.47 -13.00 5.06
CA GLY A 97 -2.86 -13.24 3.66
C GLY A 97 -1.95 -12.59 2.62
N VAL A 98 -1.51 -11.34 2.82
CA VAL A 98 -0.62 -10.65 1.86
C VAL A 98 0.77 -11.29 1.82
N PHE A 99 1.31 -11.68 2.97
CA PHE A 99 2.58 -12.42 3.01
C PHE A 99 2.51 -13.78 2.30
N GLU A 100 1.44 -14.55 2.53
CA GLU A 100 1.25 -15.87 1.91
C GLU A 100 1.11 -15.76 0.39
N GLU A 101 0.35 -14.78 -0.08
CA GLU A 101 0.20 -14.49 -1.51
C GLU A 101 1.54 -14.13 -2.14
N LEU A 102 2.32 -13.24 -1.52
CA LEU A 102 3.61 -12.79 -2.04
C LEU A 102 4.65 -13.92 -2.06
N VAL A 103 4.69 -14.77 -1.03
CA VAL A 103 5.57 -15.97 -1.01
C VAL A 103 5.17 -16.96 -2.10
N HIS A 104 3.87 -17.16 -2.32
CA HIS A 104 3.39 -18.04 -3.39
C HIS A 104 3.78 -17.51 -4.77
N TRP A 105 3.66 -16.19 -5.00
CA TRP A 105 4.08 -15.54 -6.23
C TRP A 105 5.59 -15.63 -6.47
N LEU A 106 6.41 -15.33 -5.46
CA LEU A 106 7.86 -15.46 -5.57
C LEU A 106 8.25 -16.90 -5.95
N LYS A 107 7.69 -17.89 -5.27
CA LYS A 107 7.92 -19.30 -5.61
C LYS A 107 7.56 -19.58 -7.06
N TRP A 108 6.38 -19.17 -7.52
CA TRP A 108 5.94 -19.39 -8.90
C TRP A 108 6.89 -18.74 -9.93
N VAL A 109 7.31 -17.50 -9.72
CA VAL A 109 8.27 -16.81 -10.61
C VAL A 109 9.60 -17.56 -10.68
N PHE A 110 10.13 -18.04 -9.55
CA PHE A 110 11.37 -18.83 -9.55
C PHE A 110 11.20 -20.22 -10.18
N THR A 111 10.05 -20.86 -10.04
CA THR A 111 9.80 -22.18 -10.66
C THR A 111 9.64 -22.05 -12.18
N VAL A 112 8.93 -21.03 -12.67
CA VAL A 112 8.72 -20.81 -14.11
C VAL A 112 10.01 -20.35 -14.79
N SER A 113 10.80 -19.50 -14.13
CA SER A 113 12.11 -19.06 -14.66
C SER A 113 13.17 -20.17 -14.68
N ALA A 114 12.98 -21.26 -13.93
CA ALA A 114 13.85 -22.43 -13.95
C ALA A 114 13.45 -23.48 -15.01
N MET A 115 12.31 -23.31 -15.69
CA MET A 115 11.80 -24.21 -16.74
C MET A 115 11.94 -23.64 -18.16
N SER A 116 12.44 -22.41 -18.29
CA SER A 116 12.81 -21.70 -19.52
C SER A 116 14.33 -21.64 -19.68
#